data_AF-B9D638-F1
#
_entry.id   AF-B9D638-F1
#
_cell.length_a   1.000
_cell.length_b   1.000
_cell.length_c   1.000
_cell.angle_alpha   90.00
_cell.angle_beta   90.00
_cell.angle_gamma   90.00
#
_symmetry.space_group_name_H-M   'P 1'
#
loop_
_entity.id
_entity.type
_entity.pdbx_description
1 polymer ?
#
loop_
_entity_poly.entity_id
_entity_poly.type
_entity_poly.pdbx_seq_one_letter_code
_entity_poly.pdbx_strand_id
1 'polypeptide(L)'
;MGIFMRLEKGDDVFVRLVNNKKELDLLWIRISKGSKFIEKRSVPITNKKTKITTREDIAMHKLDDGRTIIKYRTGSGAGGETIEMDAVKKAKDKIGNISDGQWKVHIKGWEPK
;
A
#
# COMPACT_ATOMS: atom_id res chain seq x y z
N MET A 1 -7.74 -20.28 0.49
CA MET A 1 -6.61 -19.66 -0.22
C MET A 1 -6.65 -18.15 0.02
N GLY A 2 -5.75 -17.65 0.88
CA GLY A 2 -5.82 -16.28 1.40
C GLY A 2 -5.41 -15.21 0.39
N ILE A 3 -5.84 -13.97 0.61
CA ILE A 3 -5.47 -12.78 -0.18
C ILE A 3 -3.95 -12.65 -0.38
N PHE A 4 -3.14 -13.10 0.57
CA PHE A 4 -1.68 -13.13 0.47
C PHE A 4 -1.15 -13.99 -0.69
N MET A 5 -1.90 -15.00 -1.15
CA MET A 5 -1.53 -15.79 -2.35
C MET A 5 -1.91 -15.09 -3.67
N ARG A 6 -2.76 -14.04 -3.63
CA ARG A 6 -3.13 -13.24 -4.82
C ARG A 6 -2.10 -12.15 -5.14
N LEU A 7 -1.19 -11.89 -4.21
CA LEU A 7 0.01 -11.11 -4.45
C LEU A 7 1.09 -12.13 -4.81
N GLU A 8 1.48 -12.19 -6.08
CA GLU A 8 2.67 -12.96 -6.46
C GLU A 8 3.84 -12.45 -5.61
N LYS A 9 4.46 -13.38 -4.87
CA LYS A 9 5.63 -13.12 -4.03
C LYS A 9 6.75 -12.58 -4.95
N GLY A 10 7.32 -11.42 -4.65
CA GLY A 10 8.53 -10.96 -5.30
C GLY A 10 9.78 -11.56 -4.67
N ASP A 11 10.95 -11.12 -5.12
CA ASP A 11 12.26 -11.65 -4.70
C ASP A 11 12.55 -11.43 -3.20
N ASP A 12 12.01 -10.35 -2.62
CA ASP A 12 11.94 -10.13 -1.17
C ASP A 12 10.55 -10.53 -0.66
N VAL A 13 10.49 -11.18 0.50
CA VAL A 13 9.33 -11.97 0.99
C VAL A 13 8.04 -11.15 1.07
N PHE A 14 8.13 -9.82 1.11
CA PHE A 14 7.03 -8.88 1.28
C PHE A 14 6.97 -7.75 0.23
N VAL A 15 7.79 -7.79 -0.82
CA VAL A 15 7.81 -6.72 -1.85
C VAL A 15 7.51 -7.31 -3.23
N ARG A 16 6.48 -6.80 -3.90
CA ARG A 16 6.20 -7.08 -5.32
C ARG A 16 6.56 -5.88 -6.17
N LEU A 17 7.21 -6.13 -7.30
CA LEU A 17 7.49 -5.10 -8.30
C LEU A 17 6.57 -5.28 -9.51
N VAL A 18 5.92 -4.20 -9.95
CA VAL A 18 5.11 -4.14 -11.19
C VAL A 18 5.84 -3.31 -12.24
N ASN A 19 5.60 -3.50 -13.53
CA ASN A 19 6.42 -2.83 -14.55
C ASN A 19 6.06 -1.35 -14.75
N ASN A 20 4.83 -0.95 -14.44
CA ASN A 20 4.34 0.40 -14.72
C ASN A 20 3.12 0.76 -13.85
N LYS A 21 2.71 2.03 -13.91
CA LYS A 21 1.54 2.55 -13.18
C LYS A 21 0.24 1.83 -13.55
N LYS A 22 0.04 1.48 -14.82
CA LYS A 22 -1.18 0.78 -15.26
C LYS A 22 -1.32 -0.58 -14.58
N GLU A 23 -0.23 -1.33 -14.43
CA GLU A 23 -0.23 -2.60 -13.69
C GLU A 23 -0.53 -2.39 -12.20
N LEU A 24 0.02 -1.32 -11.60
CA LEU A 24 -0.27 -0.97 -10.20
C LEU A 24 -1.76 -0.62 -9.99
N ASP A 25 -2.32 0.24 -10.85
CA ASP A 25 -3.73 0.64 -10.83
C ASP A 25 -4.66 -0.57 -11.01
N LEU A 26 -4.35 -1.47 -11.95
CA LEU A 26 -5.13 -2.70 -12.17
C LEU A 26 -5.04 -3.64 -10.98
N LEU A 27 -3.87 -3.76 -10.36
CA LEU A 27 -3.70 -4.57 -9.16
C LEU A 27 -4.54 -4.01 -8.02
N TRP A 28 -4.51 -2.70 -7.80
CA TRP A 28 -5.35 -2.03 -6.81
C TRP A 28 -6.84 -2.36 -6.99
N ILE A 29 -7.36 -2.21 -8.22
CA ILE A 29 -8.77 -2.54 -8.53
C ILE A 29 -9.07 -4.00 -8.18
N ARG A 30 -8.16 -4.92 -8.51
CA ARG A 30 -8.33 -6.35 -8.26
C ARG A 30 -8.33 -6.70 -6.77
N ILE A 31 -7.39 -6.15 -5.99
CA ILE A 31 -7.26 -6.47 -4.56
C ILE A 31 -8.31 -5.76 -3.70
N SER A 32 -8.74 -4.56 -4.11
CA SER A 32 -9.77 -3.79 -3.41
C SER A 32 -11.19 -4.24 -3.78
N LYS A 33 -11.35 -5.10 -4.79
CA LYS A 33 -12.66 -5.62 -5.16
C LYS A 33 -13.30 -6.40 -3.99
N GLY A 34 -14.50 -6.00 -3.61
CA GLY A 34 -15.23 -6.61 -2.49
C GLY A 34 -14.75 -6.16 -1.10
N SER A 35 -13.75 -5.28 -1.02
CA SER A 35 -13.34 -4.65 0.23
C SER A 35 -14.29 -3.53 0.65
N LYS A 36 -14.33 -3.23 1.94
CA LYS A 36 -15.06 -2.10 2.50
C LYS A 36 -14.18 -0.85 2.47
N PHE A 37 -14.66 0.21 1.83
CA PHE A 37 -14.01 1.52 1.87
C PHE A 37 -13.92 2.04 3.32
N ILE A 38 -12.76 2.58 3.69
CA ILE A 38 -12.52 3.21 5.00
C ILE A 38 -12.50 4.72 4.83
N GLU A 39 -11.50 5.24 4.11
CA GLU A 39 -11.35 6.67 3.86
C GLU A 39 -10.50 6.94 2.61
N LYS A 40 -10.62 8.16 2.09
CA LYS A 40 -9.73 8.74 1.08
C LYS A 40 -9.36 10.14 1.51
N ARG A 41 -8.07 10.45 1.54
CA ARG A 41 -7.57 11.78 1.93
C ARG A 41 -6.34 12.17 1.13
N SER A 42 -6.17 13.47 0.92
CA SER A 42 -4.96 14.04 0.33
C SER A 42 -4.10 14.64 1.44
N VAL A 43 -2.86 14.18 1.57
CA VAL A 43 -1.92 14.64 2.59
C VAL A 43 -0.75 15.40 1.95
N PRO A 44 -0.36 16.57 2.49
CA PRO A 44 0.86 17.24 2.05
C PRO A 44 2.09 16.44 2.50
N ILE A 45 3.03 16.25 1.59
CA ILE A 45 4.31 15.58 1.85
C ILE A 45 5.41 16.58 1.49
N THR A 46 6.13 17.02 2.51
CA THR A 46 7.27 17.92 2.32
C THR A 46 8.55 17.10 2.23
N ASN A 47 9.23 17.17 1.09
CA ASN A 47 10.56 16.60 0.94
C ASN A 47 11.53 17.36 1.86
N LYS A 48 12.15 16.68 2.82
CA LYS A 48 13.04 17.30 3.81
C LYS A 48 14.25 18.00 3.17
N LYS A 49 14.75 17.49 2.04
CA LYS A 49 15.95 17.94 1.34
C LYS A 49 15.66 19.11 0.39
N THR A 50 14.61 19.01 -0.42
CA THR A 50 14.27 20.05 -1.41
C THR A 50 13.31 21.10 -0.88
N LYS A 51 12.69 20.88 0.29
CA LYS A 51 11.62 21.72 0.89
C LYS A 51 10.36 21.87 0.03
N ILE A 52 10.28 21.13 -1.08
CA ILE A 52 9.10 21.10 -1.94
C ILE A 52 8.02 20.27 -1.27
N THR A 53 6.80 20.83 -1.23
CA THR A 53 5.61 20.12 -0.75
C THR A 53 4.82 19.62 -1.94
N THR A 54 4.70 18.29 -2.04
CA THR A 54 3.77 17.62 -2.96
C THR A 54 2.52 17.18 -2.20
N ARG A 55 1.50 16.69 -2.92
CA ARG A 55 0.32 16.05 -2.30
C ARG A 55 0.31 14.58 -2.64
N GLU A 56 0.09 13.75 -1.63
CA GLU A 56 -0.20 12.33 -1.81
C GLU A 56 -1.66 12.05 -1.53
N ASP A 57 -2.32 11.38 -2.45
CA ASP A 57 -3.65 10.82 -2.24
C ASP A 57 -3.52 9.42 -1.64
N ILE A 58 -4.23 9.18 -0.55
CA ILE A 58 -4.25 7.90 0.14
C ILE A 58 -5.69 7.39 0.13
N ALA A 59 -5.92 6.23 -0.49
CA ALA A 59 -7.18 5.49 -0.42
C ALA A 59 -7.01 4.25 0.46
N MET A 60 -7.88 4.05 1.44
CA MET A 60 -7.80 2.96 2.40
C MET A 60 -9.04 2.09 2.38
N HIS A 61 -8.84 0.78 2.38
CA HIS A 61 -9.90 -0.21 2.34
C HIS A 61 -9.63 -1.33 3.34
N LYS A 62 -10.69 -1.88 3.92
CA LYS A 62 -10.67 -3.06 4.78
C LYS A 62 -11.12 -4.28 4.00
N LEU A 63 -10.30 -5.32 3.95
CA LEU A 63 -10.66 -6.55 3.24
C LEU A 63 -11.77 -7.32 3.97
N ASP A 64 -12.41 -8.22 3.24
CA ASP A 64 -13.50 -9.09 3.70
C ASP A 64 -13.10 -10.02 4.85
N ASP A 65 -11.81 -10.34 4.98
CA ASP A 65 -11.24 -11.07 6.11
C ASP A 65 -11.37 -10.37 7.47
N GLY A 66 -11.83 -9.12 7.48
CA GLY A 66 -12.10 -8.33 8.68
C GLY A 66 -10.86 -7.89 9.44
N ARG A 67 -9.65 -8.16 8.94
CA ARG A 67 -8.37 -7.95 9.64
C ARG A 67 -7.32 -7.24 8.80
N THR A 68 -7.40 -7.31 7.48
CA THR A 68 -6.41 -6.72 6.59
C THR A 68 -6.88 -5.34 6.13
N ILE A 69 -5.98 -4.36 6.23
CA ILE A 69 -6.17 -3.02 5.66
C ILE A 69 -5.21 -2.90 4.48
N ILE A 70 -5.73 -2.41 3.36
CA ILE A 70 -4.93 -2.05 2.19
C ILE A 70 -4.97 -0.55 1.98
N LYS A 71 -3.86 0.01 1.54
CA LYS A 71 -3.70 1.43 1.26
C LYS A 71 -3.14 1.60 -0.12
N TYR A 72 -3.69 2.53 -0.90
CA TYR A 72 -3.13 2.95 -2.16
C TYR A 72 -2.69 4.40 -2.06
N ARG A 73 -1.40 4.65 -2.30
CA ARG A 73 -0.76 5.96 -2.24
C ARG A 73 -0.40 6.39 -3.66
N THR A 74 -0.97 7.51 -4.11
CA THR A 74 -0.77 8.07 -5.45
C THR A 74 -0.38 9.54 -5.38
N GLY A 75 0.15 10.09 -6.48
CA GLY A 75 0.45 11.53 -6.58
C GLY A 75 1.76 11.98 -5.92
N SER A 76 2.53 11.07 -5.33
CA SER A 76 3.86 11.43 -4.81
C SER A 76 4.80 11.75 -5.98
N GLY A 77 5.22 13.01 -6.08
CA GLY A 77 6.21 13.43 -7.08
C GLY A 77 7.63 12.91 -6.77
N ALA A 78 7.86 12.41 -5.55
CA ALA A 78 9.19 12.03 -5.06
C ALA A 78 9.29 10.60 -4.50
N GLY A 79 8.18 9.89 -4.27
CA GLY A 79 8.13 8.62 -3.53
C GLY A 79 7.43 7.48 -4.26
N GLY A 80 7.17 7.61 -5.56
CA GLY A 80 6.44 6.62 -6.34
C GLY A 80 5.00 6.39 -5.87
N GLU A 81 4.20 5.73 -6.70
CA GLU A 81 2.91 5.21 -6.27
C GLU A 81 3.11 3.81 -5.67
N THR A 82 2.36 3.49 -4.62
CA THR A 82 2.52 2.22 -3.92
C THR A 82 1.22 1.70 -3.35
N ILE A 83 1.10 0.37 -3.29
CA ILE A 83 0.07 -0.32 -2.53
C ILE A 83 0.73 -0.93 -1.31
N GLU A 84 0.24 -0.58 -0.13
CA GLU A 84 0.65 -1.17 1.15
C GLU A 84 -0.48 -2.05 1.69
N MET A 85 -0.13 -3.21 2.24
CA MET A 85 -1.09 -4.10 2.88
C MET A 85 -0.62 -4.47 4.28
N ASP A 86 -1.42 -4.07 5.25
CA ASP A 86 -1.19 -4.24 6.68
C ASP A 86 -2.14 -5.33 7.21
N ALA A 87 -1.59 -6.48 7.57
CA ALA A 87 -2.33 -7.51 8.28
C ALA A 87 -2.41 -7.13 9.76
N VAL A 88 -3.60 -6.80 10.28
CA VAL A 88 -3.76 -6.59 11.73
C VAL A 88 -3.65 -7.95 12.42
N LYS A 89 -2.50 -8.24 13.04
CA LYS A 89 -2.38 -9.40 13.94
C LYS A 89 -3.32 -9.17 15.14
N LYS A 90 -4.07 -10.19 15.56
CA LYS A 90 -4.69 -10.19 16.89
C LYS A 90 -3.55 -10.27 17.92
N ALA A 91 -3.01 -9.13 18.34
CA ALA A 91 -2.30 -9.03 19.60
C ALA A 91 -3.27 -8.44 20.62
N LYS A 92 -3.24 -8.94 21.85
CA LYS A 92 -4.12 -8.53 22.95
C LYS A 92 -4.16 -7.03 23.25
N ASP A 93 -3.34 -6.20 22.61
CA ASP A 93 -3.26 -4.77 22.94
C ASP A 93 -3.11 -3.91 21.67
N LYS A 94 -4.10 -3.02 21.50
CA LYS A 94 -4.11 -1.81 20.67
C LYS A 94 -4.05 -1.99 19.14
N ILE A 95 -5.16 -1.60 18.50
CA ILE A 95 -5.20 -1.20 17.08
C ILE A 95 -4.16 -0.09 16.91
N GLY A 96 -3.01 -0.38 16.29
CA GLY A 96 -1.95 0.60 16.07
C GLY A 96 -0.53 0.03 15.91
N ASN A 97 -0.26 -1.19 16.38
CA ASN A 97 1.07 -1.79 16.21
C ASN A 97 1.17 -2.56 14.89
N ILE A 98 1.64 -1.87 13.86
CA ILE A 98 2.07 -2.41 12.57
C ILE A 98 3.44 -3.07 12.80
N SER A 99 3.52 -4.40 12.88
CA SER A 99 4.80 -5.13 13.02
C SER A 99 5.07 -6.09 11.85
N ASP A 100 6.26 -5.93 11.26
CA ASP A 100 7.09 -6.88 10.50
C ASP A 100 6.48 -7.65 9.30
N GLY A 101 5.27 -7.32 8.84
CA GLY A 101 4.59 -8.04 7.75
C GLY A 101 3.92 -7.15 6.70
N GLN A 102 4.42 -5.92 6.51
CA GLN A 102 3.88 -5.00 5.51
C GLN A 102 4.20 -5.50 4.11
N TRP A 103 3.19 -6.00 3.40
CA TRP A 103 3.35 -6.26 1.97
C TRP A 103 3.30 -4.94 1.22
N LYS A 104 4.26 -4.75 0.30
CA LYS A 104 4.35 -3.54 -0.51
C LYS A 104 4.41 -3.89 -1.99
N VAL A 105 3.72 -3.10 -2.80
CA VAL A 105 3.81 -3.17 -4.26
C VAL A 105 4.31 -1.84 -4.80
N HIS A 106 5.37 -1.89 -5.60
CA HIS A 106 6.01 -0.72 -6.20
C HIS A 106 6.26 -0.92 -7.70
N ILE A 107 6.44 0.17 -8.44
CA ILE A 107 6.83 0.10 -9.85
C ILE A 107 8.35 -0.21 -9.95
N LYS A 108 8.75 -1.11 -10.86
CA LYS A 108 10.16 -1.46 -11.12
C LYS A 108 11.01 -0.24 -11.45
N GLY A 109 12.28 -0.26 -11.07
CA GLY A 109 13.20 0.88 -11.23
C GLY A 109 12.95 2.02 -10.24
N TRP A 110 12.01 1.83 -9.30
CA TRP A 110 11.84 2.69 -8.14
C TRP A 110 12.46 2.04 -6.92
N GLU A 111 13.45 2.73 -6.32
CA GLU A 111 14.01 2.36 -5.02
C GLU A 111 13.43 3.31 -3.96
N PRO A 112 12.90 2.79 -2.83
CA PRO A 112 12.58 3.63 -1.69
C PRO A 112 13.88 4.28 -1.18
N LYS A 113 13.99 5.60 -1.29
CA LYS A 113 15.07 6.39 -0.67
C LYS A 113 14.80 6.66 0.80
#